data_AF-X1U572-F1
#
_entry.id   AF-X1U572-F1
#
_cell.length_a   1.000
_cell.length_b   1.000
_cell.length_c   1.000
_cell.angle_alpha   90.00
_cell.angle_beta   90.00
_cell.angle_gamma   90.00
#
_symmetry.space_group_name_H-M   'P 1'
#
loop_
_entity.id
_entity.type
_entity.pdbx_description
1 polymer ?
#
loop_
_entity_poly.entity_id
_entity_poly.type
_entity_poly.pdbx_seq_one_letter_code
_entity_poly.pdbx_strand_id
1 'polypeptide(L)' 'MDIAIAVNKGFPEKAPEIVEFLKNYHTNSAMASSALAYMMENECDTMDAAIWFLKTRKDVWTKWVPEEIAEKVKAAIN' A
#
# COMPACT_ATOMS: atom_id res chain seq x y z
N MET A 1 0.31 -7.49 -14.98
CA MET A 1 1.75 -7.79 -14.86
C MET A 1 2.09 -7.81 -13.39
N ASP A 2 2.86 -8.80 -12.94
CA ASP A 2 3.36 -8.86 -11.57
C ASP A 2 4.45 -7.81 -11.36
N ILE A 3 4.39 -7.10 -10.22
CA ILE A 3 5.34 -6.06 -9.86
C ILE A 3 6.34 -6.66 -8.87
N ALA A 4 7.63 -6.63 -9.23
CA ALA A 4 8.70 -7.09 -8.36
C ALA A 4 9.05 -6.03 -7.30
N ILE A 5 9.16 -6.44 -6.05
CA ILE A 5 9.62 -5.60 -4.93
C ILE A 5 11.09 -5.93 -4.67
N ALA A 6 11.97 -4.93 -4.74
CA ALA A 6 13.40 -5.08 -4.54
C ALA A 6 13.89 -4.20 -3.38
N VAL A 7 14.83 -4.72 -2.59
CA VAL A 7 15.47 -3.99 -1.48
C VAL A 7 16.99 -4.03 -1.62
N ASN A 8 17.67 -3.04 -1.04
CA ASN A 8 19.13 -3.04 -0.97
C ASN A 8 19.64 -4.25 -0.16
N LYS A 9 20.80 -4.80 -0.53
CA LYS A 9 21.39 -6.00 0.10
C LYS A 9 21.51 -5.90 1.63
N GLY A 10 21.83 -4.73 2.19
CA GLY A 10 21.95 -4.53 3.64
C GLY A 10 20.66 -4.11 4.34
N PHE A 11 19.55 -3.95 3.61
CA PHE A 11 18.27 -3.52 4.17
C PHE A 11 17.61 -4.55 5.10
N PRO A 12 17.66 -5.87 4.80
CA PRO A 12 17.13 -6.90 5.71
C PRO A 12 17.80 -6.93 7.08
N GLU A 13 19.09 -6.59 7.16
CA GLU A 13 19.82 -6.56 8.43
C GLU A 13 19.48 -5.31 9.26
N LYS A 14 19.17 -4.20 8.59
CA LYS A 14 18.89 -2.91 9.25
C LYS A 14 17.44 -2.75 9.67
N ALA A 15 16.51 -3.34 8.91
CA ALA A 15 15.07 -3.18 9.13
C ALA A 15 14.33 -4.49 8.79
N PRO A 16 14.54 -5.56 9.57
CA PRO A 16 13.91 -6.85 9.32
C PRO A 16 12.37 -6.77 9.34
N GLU A 17 11.81 -5.94 10.22
CA GLU A 17 10.35 -5.69 10.32
C GLU A 17 9.76 -5.11 9.03
N ILE A 18 10.48 -4.20 8.37
CA ILE A 18 10.03 -3.58 7.12
C ILE A 18 10.18 -4.58 5.96
N VAL A 19 11.22 -5.42 5.98
CA VAL A 19 11.37 -6.49 5.00
C VAL A 19 10.25 -7.52 5.11
N GLU A 20 9.79 -7.82 6.32
CA GLU A 20 8.64 -8.70 6.53
C GLU A 20 7.35 -8.09 5.97
N PHE A 21 7.11 -6.79 6.20
CA PHE A 21 6.03 -6.06 5.53
C PHE A 21 6.15 -6.12 4.00
N LEU A 22 7.33 -5.83 3.45
CA LEU A 22 7.55 -5.81 1.99
C LEU A 22 7.39 -7.20 1.34
N LYS A 23 7.58 -8.29 2.09
CA LYS A 23 7.27 -9.65 1.62
C LYS A 23 5.78 -9.89 1.46
N ASN A 24 4.96 -9.29 2.33
CA ASN A 24 3.50 -9.39 2.26
C ASN A 24 2.90 -8.33 1.33
N TYR A 25 3.62 -7.23 1.08
CA TYR A 25 3.21 -6.18 0.19
C TYR A 25 3.08 -6.70 -1.24
N HIS A 26 1.87 -6.61 -1.77
CA HIS A 26 1.60 -6.98 -3.15
C HIS A 26 0.74 -5.91 -3.82
N THR A 27 1.18 -5.45 -4.97
CA THR A 27 0.44 -4.53 -5.83
C THR A 27 0.50 -5.03 -7.27
N ASN A 28 -0.47 -4.63 -8.08
CA ASN A 28 -0.53 -4.98 -9.48
C ASN A 28 -0.94 -3.77 -10.33
N SER A 29 -0.73 -3.87 -11.64
CA SER A 29 -1.03 -2.79 -12.58
C SER A 29 -2.50 -2.35 -12.52
N ALA A 30 -3.44 -3.27 -12.29
CA ALA A 30 -4.87 -2.93 -12.22
C ALA A 30 -5.17 -2.02 -11.01
N MET A 31 -4.56 -2.30 -9.86
CA MET A 31 -4.70 -1.46 -8.66
C MET A 31 -4.14 -0.06 -8.88
N ALA A 32 -2.96 0.04 -9.50
CA ALA A 32 -2.36 1.32 -9.86
C ALA A 32 -3.22 2.09 -10.89
N SER A 33 -3.75 1.41 -11.90
CA SER A 33 -4.65 2.00 -12.89
C SER A 33 -5.95 2.52 -12.27
N SER A 34 -6.54 1.80 -11.31
CA SER A 34 -7.74 2.29 -10.59
C SER A 34 -7.46 3.56 -9.79
N ALA A 35 -6.31 3.64 -9.12
CA ALA A 35 -5.92 4.85 -8.41
C ALA A 35 -5.66 6.03 -9.38
N LEU A 36 -5.02 5.78 -10.52
CA LEU A 36 -4.82 6.80 -11.57
C LEU A 36 -6.16 7.28 -12.15
N ALA A 37 -7.09 6.37 -12.42
CA ALA A 37 -8.43 6.72 -12.90
C ALA A 37 -9.15 7.61 -11.89
N TYR A 38 -9.10 7.25 -10.61
CA TYR A 38 -9.67 8.09 -9.55
C TYR A 38 -9.03 9.48 -9.49
N MET A 39 -7.69 9.58 -9.63
CA MET A 39 -7.01 10.87 -9.72
C MET A 39 -7.50 11.72 -10.88
N MET A 40 -7.64 11.13 -12.07
CA MET A 40 -8.08 11.84 -13.27
C MET A 40 -9.55 12.27 -13.18
N GLU A 41 -10.42 11.42 -12.62
CA GLU A 41 -11.86 11.71 -12.49
C GLU A 41 -12.16 12.76 -11.42
N ASN A 42 -11.37 12.81 -10.35
CA ASN A 42 -11.59 13.70 -9.21
C ASN A 42 -10.61 14.89 -9.18
N GLU A 43 -9.77 15.04 -10.22
CA GLU A 43 -8.73 16.06 -10.32
C GLU A 43 -7.91 16.21 -9.03
N CYS A 44 -7.58 15.07 -8.40
CA CYS A 44 -6.92 15.03 -7.09
C CYS A 44 -5.46 14.60 -7.18
N ASP A 45 -4.72 14.91 -6.11
CA ASP A 45 -3.30 14.56 -6.05
C ASP A 45 -3.07 13.08 -5.72
N THR A 46 -1.82 12.65 -5.86
CA THR A 46 -1.39 11.28 -5.55
C THR A 46 -1.69 10.89 -4.10
N MET A 47 -1.68 11.85 -3.18
CA MET A 47 -1.96 11.59 -1.77
C MET A 47 -3.44 11.29 -1.53
N ASP A 48 -4.35 12.04 -2.16
CA ASP A 48 -5.79 11.83 -2.04
C ASP A 48 -6.20 10.48 -2.64
N ALA A 49 -5.62 10.11 -3.78
CA ALA A 49 -5.84 8.80 -4.38
C ALA A 49 -5.26 7.65 -3.54
N ALA A 50 -4.14 7.86 -2.84
CA ALA A 50 -3.59 6.90 -1.90
C ALA A 50 -4.53 6.72 -0.68
N ILE A 51 -5.05 7.81 -0.12
CA ILE A 51 -6.05 7.76 0.97
C ILE A 51 -7.32 7.05 0.50
N TRP A 52 -7.82 7.38 -0.68
CA TRP A 52 -8.97 6.72 -1.30
C TRP A 52 -8.72 5.21 -1.48
N PHE A 53 -7.53 4.83 -1.96
CA PHE A 53 -7.15 3.43 -2.10
C PHE A 53 -7.15 2.71 -0.75
N LEU A 54 -6.60 3.32 0.30
CA LEU A 54 -6.61 2.76 1.65
C LEU A 54 -8.04 2.66 2.22
N LYS A 55 -8.93 3.59 1.88
CA LYS A 55 -10.35 3.53 2.29
C LYS A 55 -11.14 2.46 1.54
N THR A 56 -10.87 2.27 0.25
CA THR A 56 -11.65 1.42 -0.66
C THR A 56 -11.15 -0.03 -0.68
N ARG A 57 -9.83 -0.24 -0.59
CA ARG A 57 -9.18 -1.56 -0.76
C ARG A 57 -8.67 -2.15 0.56
N LYS A 58 -9.44 -1.97 1.63
CA LYS A 58 -9.15 -2.52 2.97
C LYS A 58 -8.94 -4.03 2.92
N ASP A 59 -9.72 -4.74 2.10
CA ASP A 59 -9.62 -6.19 1.87
C ASP A 59 -8.24 -6.67 1.38
N VAL A 60 -7.49 -5.77 0.73
CA VAL A 60 -6.16 -6.07 0.19
C VAL A 60 -5.08 -5.68 1.18
N TRP A 61 -5.02 -4.39 1.55
CA TRP A 61 -3.86 -3.87 2.26
C TRP A 61 -3.80 -4.31 3.73
N THR A 62 -4.93 -4.68 4.33
CA THR A 62 -4.92 -5.22 5.71
C THR A 62 -4.27 -6.59 5.80
N LYS A 63 -4.01 -7.27 4.67
CA LYS A 63 -3.23 -8.52 4.62
C LYS A 63 -1.71 -8.26 4.62
N TRP A 64 -1.29 -7.04 4.33
CA TRP A 64 0.13 -6.68 4.28
C TRP A 64 0.71 -6.42 5.67
N VAL A 65 -0.14 -6.01 6.60
CA VAL A 65 0.24 -5.59 7.95
C VAL A 65 -0.52 -6.39 9.01
N PRO A 66 0.02 -6.51 10.23
CA PRO A 66 -0.73 -7.03 11.37
C PRO A 66 -1.99 -6.21 11.65
N GLU A 67 -2.99 -6.86 12.26
CA GLU A 67 -4.29 -6.24 12.59
C GLU A 67 -4.14 -4.96 13.43
N GLU A 68 -3.22 -4.94 14.40
CA GLU A 68 -2.94 -3.76 15.22
C GLU A 68 -2.52 -2.54 14.36
N ILE A 69 -1.67 -2.77 13.36
CA ILE A 69 -1.21 -1.71 12.45
C ILE A 69 -2.34 -1.31 11.51
N ALA A 70 -3.15 -2.27 11.04
CA ALA A 70 -4.31 -1.97 10.22
C ALA A 70 -5.30 -1.04 10.94
N GLU A 71 -5.56 -1.27 12.23
CA GLU A 71 -6.42 -0.39 13.02
C GLU A 71 -5.82 1.01 13.19
N LYS A 72 -4.51 1.12 13.43
CA LYS A 72 -3.81 2.41 13.49
C LYS A 72 -3.91 3.18 12.17
N VAL A 73 -3.73 2.52 11.04
CA VAL A 73 -3.84 3.14 9.72
C VAL A 73 -5.29 3.57 9.45
N LYS A 74 -6.28 2.74 9.76
CA LYS A 74 -7.70 3.09 9.63
C LYS A 74 -8.07 4.32 10.47
N ALA A 75 -7.55 4.43 11.69
CA ALA A 75 -7.79 5.58 12.54
C ALA A 75 -7.13 6.86 12.01
N ALA A 76 -5.94 6.75 11.41
CA ALA A 76 -5.19 7.89 10.86
C ALA A 76 -5.79 8.46 9.56
N ILE A 77 -6.48 7.62 8.77
CA ILE A 77 -7.12 8.05 7.52
C ILE A 77 -8.61 8.41 7.69
N ASN A 78 -9.16 8.27 8.89
CA ASN A 78 -10.59 8.50 9.15
C ASN A 78 -10.93 9.99 9.18
#